data_AF-A0AA96HPA1-F1
#
_entry.id   AF-A0AA96HPA1-F1
#
_cell.length_a   1.000
_cell.length_b   1.000
_cell.length_c   1.000
_cell.angle_alpha   90.00
_cell.angle_beta   90.00
_cell.angle_gamma   90.00
#
_symmetry.space_group_name_H-M   'P 1'
#
loop_
_entity.id
_entity.type
_entity.pdbx_description
1 polymer ?
#
loop_
_entity_poly.entity_id
_entity_poly.type
_entity_poly.pdbx_seq_one_letter_code
_entity_poly.pdbx_strand_id
1 'polypeptide(L)'
;MKTCTILSLMFAATISSANECNFTPQTELETLYCQVSQTHPKPNLVNIYEFRKNPPKVQKLILKPHLKKMGLELPKDSSDKANAKTNTQTDQPIQDNQLSNCSLTGNTIRCNRNTYTLLTNKNNNELSQLALSQSNRLDLPEKKSPIYTGKSDQEYLSSIYPYYLEKMIGIGLAEVTMTFTKFVATYKTIVAEKKSFSTRFETMYEFLKKDKKHNRIERNTRPVTVTIEQCYFAGRKLIVCDDVNHNWLFSIAEKR
;
A
#
# COMPACT_ATOMS: atom_id res chain seq x y z
N MET A 1 -65.02 -19.73 38.51
CA MET A 1 -64.34 -19.69 37.20
C MET A 1 -63.18 -18.70 37.31
N LYS A 2 -61.95 -19.08 36.97
CA LYS A 2 -60.79 -18.17 36.91
C LYS A 2 -60.12 -18.35 35.55
N THR A 3 -60.06 -17.28 34.77
CA THR A 3 -59.44 -17.25 33.44
C THR A 3 -57.92 -17.20 33.57
N CYS A 4 -57.22 -17.99 32.76
CA CYS A 4 -55.77 -17.99 32.67
C CYS A 4 -55.34 -17.17 31.45
N THR A 5 -54.76 -15.98 31.67
CA THR A 5 -54.33 -15.09 30.59
C THR A 5 -52.91 -15.44 30.17
N ILE A 6 -52.76 -16.09 29.01
CA ILE A 6 -51.45 -16.42 28.44
C ILE A 6 -50.89 -15.17 27.74
N LEU A 7 -49.83 -14.60 28.29
CA LEU A 7 -49.12 -13.46 27.71
C LEU A 7 -48.11 -13.97 26.66
N SER A 8 -48.49 -13.87 25.38
CA SER A 8 -47.60 -14.26 24.27
C SER A 8 -46.58 -13.16 23.97
N LEU A 9 -45.29 -13.46 24.20
CA LEU A 9 -44.19 -12.53 23.93
C LEU A 9 -43.73 -12.65 22.47
N MET A 10 -44.19 -11.75 21.62
CA MET A 10 -43.73 -11.63 20.23
C MET A 10 -42.30 -11.03 20.20
N PHE A 11 -41.28 -11.87 20.01
CA PHE A 11 -39.93 -11.41 19.68
C PHE A 11 -39.89 -10.92 18.22
N ALA A 12 -39.97 -9.61 18.04
CA ALA A 12 -39.68 -8.98 16.75
C ALA A 12 -38.17 -9.04 16.48
N ALA A 13 -37.75 -9.99 15.65
CA ALA A 13 -36.37 -10.06 15.17
C ALA A 13 -36.10 -8.88 14.20
N THR A 14 -35.40 -7.86 14.67
CA THR A 14 -34.95 -6.74 13.83
C THR A 14 -33.83 -7.20 12.91
N ILE A 15 -34.19 -7.54 11.67
CA ILE A 15 -33.21 -7.77 10.60
C ILE A 15 -32.57 -6.42 10.25
N SER A 16 -31.47 -6.09 10.94
CA SER A 16 -30.60 -4.99 10.52
C SER A 16 -29.87 -5.45 9.27
N SER A 17 -30.25 -4.90 8.12
CA SER A 17 -29.49 -5.04 6.88
C SER A 17 -28.15 -4.33 7.04
N ALA A 18 -27.12 -5.06 7.47
CA ALA A 18 -25.76 -4.56 7.44
C ALA A 18 -25.40 -4.25 5.98
N ASN A 19 -25.01 -2.99 5.70
CA ASN A 19 -24.44 -2.66 4.41
C ASN A 19 -23.06 -3.32 4.32
N GLU A 20 -23.01 -4.55 3.82
CA GLU A 20 -21.77 -5.32 3.63
C GLU A 20 -20.92 -4.73 2.51
N CYS A 21 -20.16 -3.72 2.88
CA CYS A 21 -18.96 -3.30 2.15
C CYS A 21 -17.76 -3.94 2.83
N ASN A 22 -16.80 -4.42 2.05
CA ASN A 22 -15.55 -5.02 2.54
C ASN A 22 -14.57 -3.98 3.15
N PHE A 23 -15.09 -2.85 3.62
CA PHE A 23 -14.37 -1.75 4.26
C PHE A 23 -15.37 -0.96 5.12
N THR A 24 -14.90 -0.38 6.22
CA THR A 24 -15.70 0.55 7.03
C THR A 24 -15.63 1.97 6.42
N PRO A 25 -16.77 2.60 6.10
CA PRO A 25 -16.78 4.00 5.66
C PRO A 25 -16.27 4.96 6.73
N GLN A 26 -15.31 5.82 6.38
CA GLN A 26 -14.74 6.84 7.26
C GLN A 26 -15.32 8.25 7.02
N THR A 27 -16.06 8.44 5.93
CA THR A 27 -16.72 9.71 5.58
C THR A 27 -18.10 9.47 4.98
N GLU A 28 -18.96 10.49 4.98
CA GLU A 28 -20.28 10.42 4.32
C GLU A 28 -20.18 10.06 2.83
N LEU A 29 -19.12 10.53 2.15
CA LEU A 29 -18.84 10.17 0.76
C LEU A 29 -18.45 8.70 0.61
N GLU A 30 -17.76 8.11 1.59
CA GLU A 30 -17.50 6.66 1.61
C GLU A 30 -18.76 5.83 1.90
N THR A 31 -19.70 6.37 2.70
CA THR A 31 -21.01 5.72 2.93
C THR A 31 -21.83 5.67 1.65
N LEU A 32 -21.86 6.78 0.90
CA LEU A 32 -22.50 6.86 -0.41
C LEU A 32 -21.78 5.99 -1.46
N TYR A 33 -20.45 5.96 -1.45
CA TYR A 33 -19.66 5.02 -2.26
C TYR A 33 -20.05 3.57 -1.95
N CYS A 34 -20.17 3.21 -0.67
CA CYS A 34 -20.54 1.87 -0.23
C CYS A 34 -21.90 1.46 -0.80
N GLN A 35 -22.93 2.30 -0.63
CA GLN A 35 -24.28 2.09 -1.19
C GLN A 35 -24.26 1.94 -2.72
N VAL A 36 -23.54 2.81 -3.44
CA VAL A 36 -23.38 2.74 -4.90
C VAL A 36 -22.67 1.45 -5.34
N SER A 37 -21.72 0.95 -4.55
CA SER A 37 -20.93 -0.25 -4.89
C SER A 37 -21.72 -1.56 -4.82
N GLN A 38 -22.84 -1.56 -4.09
CA GLN A 38 -23.72 -2.72 -3.90
C GLN A 38 -24.82 -2.84 -4.97
N THR A 39 -25.24 -1.73 -5.58
CA THR A 39 -26.40 -1.70 -6.49
C THR A 39 -26.08 -1.84 -7.98
N HIS A 40 -24.81 -1.73 -8.39
CA HIS A 40 -24.42 -1.74 -9.79
C HIS A 40 -23.16 -2.59 -10.08
N PRO A 41 -23.17 -3.47 -11.10
CA PRO A 41 -22.01 -4.27 -11.51
C PRO A 41 -20.95 -3.45 -12.28
N LYS A 42 -20.33 -2.51 -11.57
CA LYS A 42 -18.90 -2.13 -11.68
C LYS A 42 -18.34 -1.72 -13.06
N PRO A 43 -19.05 -1.01 -13.97
CA PRO A 43 -18.45 -0.62 -15.26
C PRO A 43 -17.51 0.60 -15.15
N ASN A 44 -17.80 1.54 -14.24
CA ASN A 44 -17.19 2.88 -14.18
C ASN A 44 -16.93 3.43 -12.77
N LEU A 45 -17.25 2.68 -11.71
CA LEU A 45 -16.90 3.09 -10.35
C LEU A 45 -15.46 2.64 -10.06
N VAL A 46 -14.55 3.60 -9.81
CA VAL A 46 -13.20 3.30 -9.33
C VAL A 46 -13.27 2.52 -8.01
N ASN A 47 -12.28 1.68 -7.70
CA ASN A 47 -12.29 0.95 -6.42
C ASN A 47 -12.13 1.91 -5.20
N ILE A 48 -12.50 1.45 -4.00
CA ILE A 48 -12.50 2.28 -2.77
C ILE A 48 -11.13 2.89 -2.46
N TYR A 49 -10.04 2.20 -2.79
CA TYR A 49 -8.69 2.68 -2.57
C TYR A 49 -8.33 3.85 -3.51
N GLU A 50 -8.72 3.77 -4.79
CA GLU A 50 -8.61 4.90 -5.72
C GLU A 50 -9.59 6.02 -5.37
N PHE A 51 -10.79 5.71 -4.85
CA PHE A 51 -11.74 6.70 -4.36
C PHE A 51 -11.17 7.54 -3.21
N ARG A 52 -10.55 6.89 -2.22
CA ARG A 52 -9.93 7.54 -1.04
C ARG A 52 -8.82 8.53 -1.38
N LYS A 53 -8.06 8.31 -2.45
CA LYS A 53 -6.98 9.22 -2.90
C LYS A 53 -7.48 10.55 -3.46
N ASN A 54 -8.73 10.61 -3.90
CA ASN A 54 -9.28 11.79 -4.54
C ASN A 54 -9.72 12.83 -3.48
N PRO A 55 -9.46 14.13 -3.66
CA PRO A 55 -9.97 15.14 -2.73
C PRO A 55 -11.52 15.17 -2.77
N PRO A 56 -12.21 15.64 -1.71
CA PRO A 56 -13.66 15.53 -1.58
C PRO A 56 -14.45 16.05 -2.79
N LYS A 57 -14.00 17.13 -3.44
CA LYS A 57 -14.60 17.65 -4.68
C LYS A 57 -14.58 16.64 -5.83
N VAL A 58 -13.50 15.87 -5.98
CA VAL A 58 -13.36 14.84 -7.02
C VAL A 58 -14.09 13.56 -6.62
N GLN A 59 -14.09 13.18 -5.34
CA GLN A 59 -14.96 12.11 -4.81
C GLN A 59 -16.44 12.38 -5.11
N LYS A 60 -16.93 13.61 -4.86
CA LYS A 60 -18.29 14.04 -5.23
C LYS A 60 -18.54 13.92 -6.74
N LEU A 61 -17.58 14.28 -7.59
CA LEU A 61 -17.70 14.12 -9.05
C LEU A 61 -17.75 12.65 -9.49
N ILE A 62 -17.00 11.76 -8.83
CA ILE A 62 -17.04 10.30 -9.08
C ILE A 62 -18.43 9.73 -8.72
N LEU A 63 -19.01 10.14 -7.59
CA LEU A 63 -20.32 9.64 -7.14
C LEU A 63 -21.51 10.22 -7.90
N LYS A 64 -21.44 11.48 -8.34
CA LYS A 64 -22.57 12.23 -8.93
C LYS A 64 -23.32 11.47 -10.05
N PRO A 65 -22.67 10.79 -11.02
CA PRO A 65 -23.37 10.06 -12.08
C PRO A 65 -24.11 8.82 -11.58
N HIS A 66 -23.63 8.21 -10.48
CA HIS A 66 -24.22 7.01 -9.90
C HIS A 66 -25.39 7.35 -8.97
N LEU A 67 -25.20 8.32 -8.07
CA LEU A 67 -26.25 8.80 -7.18
C LEU A 67 -27.47 9.32 -7.97
N LYS A 68 -27.24 10.07 -9.05
CA LYS A 68 -28.31 10.50 -9.97
C LYS A 68 -29.11 9.34 -10.57
N LYS A 69 -28.48 8.20 -10.88
CA LYS A 69 -29.18 7.00 -11.38
C LYS A 69 -30.00 6.29 -10.30
N MET A 70 -29.63 6.47 -9.03
CA MET A 70 -30.31 5.90 -7.87
C MET A 70 -31.35 6.84 -7.24
N GLY A 71 -31.55 8.04 -7.80
CA GLY A 71 -32.44 9.06 -7.22
C GLY A 71 -31.91 9.69 -5.91
N LEU A 72 -30.60 9.55 -5.64
CA LEU A 72 -29.95 10.07 -4.43
C LEU A 72 -29.23 11.39 -4.71
N GLU A 73 -29.20 12.28 -3.73
CA GLU A 73 -28.50 13.57 -3.81
C GLU A 73 -27.10 13.50 -3.17
N LEU A 74 -26.25 14.47 -3.53
CA LEU A 74 -24.96 14.68 -2.87
C LEU A 74 -25.13 15.53 -1.60
N PRO A 75 -24.35 15.28 -0.53
CA PRO A 75 -24.33 16.14 0.65
C PRO A 75 -23.91 17.56 0.26
N LYS A 76 -24.72 18.55 0.69
CA LYS A 76 -24.44 19.98 0.48
C LYS A 76 -23.15 20.35 1.22
N ASP A 77 -22.32 21.18 0.60
CA ASP A 77 -21.05 21.61 1.18
C ASP A 77 -21.29 22.49 2.42
N SER A 78 -21.27 21.88 3.60
CA SER A 78 -21.09 22.59 4.87
C SER A 78 -19.63 23.03 4.98
N SER A 79 -19.34 24.19 4.42
CA SER A 79 -18.10 24.91 4.68
C SER A 79 -18.10 25.46 6.11
N ASP A 80 -17.80 24.63 7.12
CA ASP A 80 -17.21 25.14 8.35
C ASP A 80 -16.46 24.11 9.19
N LYS A 81 -15.60 24.64 10.07
CA LYS A 81 -14.59 23.92 10.85
C LYS A 81 -15.19 22.88 11.81
N ALA A 82 -14.83 21.61 11.64
CA ALA A 82 -14.96 20.59 12.68
C ALA A 82 -13.58 20.00 13.00
N ASN A 83 -13.13 20.18 14.25
CA ASN A 83 -11.96 19.51 14.82
C ASN A 83 -12.25 18.01 14.98
N ALA A 84 -12.13 17.24 13.90
CA ALA A 84 -12.01 15.79 14.00
C ALA A 84 -10.58 15.46 14.44
N LYS A 85 -10.41 14.98 15.68
CA LYS A 85 -9.20 14.26 16.09
C LYS A 85 -9.19 12.91 15.36
N THR A 86 -8.80 12.93 14.09
CA THR A 86 -8.75 11.73 13.27
C THR A 86 -7.58 10.86 13.72
N ASN A 87 -7.87 9.78 14.44
CA ASN A 87 -6.96 8.65 14.55
C ASN A 87 -6.84 8.03 13.15
N THR A 88 -5.84 8.47 12.39
CA THR A 88 -5.51 7.95 11.08
C THR A 88 -4.95 6.53 11.23
N GLN A 89 -5.82 5.52 11.18
CA GLN A 89 -5.38 4.14 10.96
C GLN A 89 -5.21 3.90 9.46
N THR A 90 -3.95 4.04 9.05
CA THR A 90 -3.41 3.81 7.72
C THR A 90 -3.44 2.33 7.35
N ASP A 91 -3.94 1.99 6.14
CA ASP A 91 -3.69 0.69 5.47
C ASP A 91 -2.23 0.61 4.95
N GLN A 92 -1.29 0.89 5.86
CA GLN A 92 0.11 0.48 5.80
C GLN A 92 0.21 -1.02 6.18
N PRO A 93 1.31 -1.73 5.90
CA PRO A 93 1.56 -3.02 6.56
C PRO A 93 1.47 -2.79 8.07
N ILE A 94 0.55 -3.53 8.75
CA ILE A 94 0.08 -3.34 10.13
C ILE A 94 0.99 -2.40 10.92
N GLN A 95 0.64 -1.11 10.99
CA GLN A 95 1.35 -0.12 11.80
C GLN A 95 1.05 -0.35 13.29
N ASP A 96 1.53 -1.48 13.78
CA ASP A 96 2.10 -1.58 15.11
C ASP A 96 3.16 -0.48 15.26
N ASN A 97 3.31 0.05 16.47
CA ASN A 97 3.95 1.35 16.73
C ASN A 97 5.49 1.26 16.73
N GLN A 98 6.05 0.54 15.76
CA GLN A 98 7.42 0.02 15.73
C GLN A 98 8.49 1.12 15.55
N LEU A 99 8.10 2.25 14.95
CA LEU A 99 8.96 3.43 14.79
C LEU A 99 8.73 4.51 15.86
N SER A 100 7.95 4.24 16.91
CA SER A 100 7.68 5.17 18.03
C SER A 100 8.94 5.72 18.72
N ASN A 101 10.06 5.00 18.66
CA ASN A 101 11.35 5.40 19.21
C ASN A 101 12.35 5.83 18.11
N CYS A 102 11.84 6.30 16.97
CA CYS A 102 12.63 6.75 15.84
C CYS A 102 12.33 8.22 15.51
N SER A 103 13.34 8.92 15.01
CA SER A 103 13.20 10.29 14.48
C SER A 103 13.87 10.39 13.11
N LEU A 104 13.20 11.07 12.19
CA LEU A 104 13.71 11.36 10.85
C LEU A 104 14.28 12.78 10.83
N THR A 105 15.50 12.96 10.33
CA THR A 105 16.15 14.26 10.19
C THR A 105 16.98 14.28 8.91
N GLY A 106 16.48 14.95 7.88
CA GLY A 106 17.07 14.96 6.55
C GLY A 106 17.25 13.54 6.00
N ASN A 107 18.49 13.17 5.71
CA ASN A 107 18.83 11.88 5.10
C ASN A 107 19.13 10.77 6.13
N THR A 108 18.68 10.91 7.38
CA THR A 108 18.97 9.96 8.46
C THR A 108 17.74 9.69 9.32
N ILE A 109 17.50 8.41 9.64
CA ILE A 109 16.56 7.98 10.68
C ILE A 109 17.35 7.44 11.86
N ARG A 110 17.14 8.03 13.05
CA ARG A 110 17.76 7.61 14.31
C ARG A 110 16.72 6.92 15.17
N CYS A 111 16.92 5.62 15.41
CA CYS A 111 16.16 4.84 16.39
C CYS A 111 17.07 4.45 17.55
N ASN A 112 16.52 4.18 18.75
CA ASN A 112 17.19 3.67 19.96
C ASN A 112 18.71 3.37 19.88
N ARG A 113 19.11 2.30 19.16
CA ARG A 113 20.53 1.90 18.97
C ARG A 113 21.00 1.91 17.51
N ASN A 114 20.12 2.22 16.57
CA ASN A 114 20.34 2.04 15.13
C ASN A 114 20.20 3.37 14.39
N THR A 115 21.17 3.69 13.54
CA THR A 115 21.09 4.83 12.61
C THR A 115 20.98 4.30 11.19
N TYR A 116 19.90 4.66 10.51
CA TYR A 116 19.62 4.30 9.12
C TYR A 116 19.90 5.52 8.24
N THR A 117 20.64 5.35 7.15
CA THR A 117 20.99 6.42 6.21
C THR A 117 20.23 6.23 4.90
N LEU A 118 19.79 7.34 4.29
CA LEU A 118 19.14 7.34 2.99
C LEU A 118 20.05 6.68 1.93
N LEU A 119 19.50 5.71 1.22
CA LEU A 119 20.12 5.03 0.10
C LEU A 119 19.92 5.82 -1.19
N THR A 120 20.97 5.91 -1.98
CA THR A 120 20.98 6.54 -3.31
C THR A 120 21.33 5.53 -4.39
N ASN A 121 21.13 5.90 -5.65
CA ASN A 121 21.65 5.10 -6.77
C ASN A 121 23.19 4.99 -6.69
N LYS A 122 23.74 3.85 -7.12
CA LYS A 122 25.18 3.57 -7.11
C LYS A 122 25.74 3.46 -8.52
N ASN A 123 26.94 3.98 -8.73
CA ASN A 123 27.69 3.77 -9.96
C ASN A 123 28.24 2.33 -10.01
N ASN A 124 28.61 1.85 -11.19
CA ASN A 124 29.00 0.44 -11.38
C ASN A 124 30.26 0.04 -10.61
N ASN A 125 31.16 0.99 -10.36
CA ASN A 125 32.36 0.82 -9.52
C ASN A 125 32.07 0.73 -8.01
N GLU A 126 30.83 0.99 -7.58
CA GLU A 126 30.39 0.91 -6.17
C GLU A 126 29.51 -0.33 -5.90
N LEU A 127 29.30 -1.16 -6.93
CA LEU A 127 28.54 -2.41 -6.84
C LEU A 127 29.46 -3.59 -6.47
N SER A 128 28.87 -4.63 -5.89
CA SER A 128 29.55 -5.93 -5.82
C SER A 128 29.85 -6.46 -7.22
N GLN A 129 30.99 -7.14 -7.40
CA GLN A 129 31.38 -7.77 -8.67
C GLN A 129 30.29 -8.71 -9.22
N LEU A 130 29.50 -9.33 -8.34
CA LEU A 130 28.40 -10.22 -8.72
C LEU A 130 27.06 -9.52 -8.97
N ALA A 131 26.92 -8.22 -8.66
CA ALA A 131 25.64 -7.51 -8.70
C ALA A 131 24.96 -7.58 -10.09
N LEU A 132 25.71 -7.35 -11.16
CA LEU A 132 25.20 -7.37 -12.54
C LEU A 132 25.45 -8.71 -13.25
N SER A 133 25.84 -9.75 -12.51
CA SER A 133 26.09 -11.09 -13.05
C SER A 133 24.80 -11.85 -13.36
N GLN A 134 24.93 -13.02 -14.00
CA GLN A 134 23.81 -13.93 -14.22
C GLN A 134 23.40 -14.69 -12.94
N SER A 135 24.30 -14.87 -11.97
CA SER A 135 23.96 -15.58 -10.72
C SER A 135 23.14 -14.73 -9.75
N ASN A 136 23.23 -13.40 -9.82
CA ASN A 136 22.32 -12.52 -9.07
C ASN A 136 20.95 -12.45 -9.77
N ARG A 137 20.08 -13.42 -9.50
CA ARG A 137 18.66 -13.45 -9.93
C ARG A 137 17.78 -12.66 -8.97
N LEU A 138 16.60 -12.20 -9.38
CA LEU A 138 15.62 -11.64 -8.43
C LEU A 138 14.92 -12.77 -7.68
N ASP A 139 14.45 -13.79 -8.39
CA ASP A 139 13.93 -15.06 -7.85
C ASP A 139 12.86 -14.87 -6.76
N LEU A 140 11.78 -14.16 -7.09
CA LEU A 140 10.62 -14.03 -6.20
C LEU A 140 9.93 -15.39 -6.04
N PRO A 141 9.62 -15.85 -4.81
CA PRO A 141 8.87 -17.08 -4.61
C PRO A 141 7.42 -16.92 -5.07
N GLU A 142 6.86 -17.89 -5.79
CA GLU A 142 5.50 -17.79 -6.32
C GLU A 142 4.41 -17.85 -5.24
N LYS A 143 3.31 -17.10 -5.40
CA LYS A 143 2.14 -17.10 -4.49
C LYS A 143 1.53 -18.49 -4.25
N LYS A 144 1.70 -19.41 -5.21
CA LYS A 144 1.20 -20.80 -5.18
C LYS A 144 2.16 -21.78 -4.49
N SER A 145 3.34 -21.34 -4.05
CA SER A 145 4.30 -22.19 -3.35
C SER A 145 3.77 -22.60 -1.96
N PRO A 146 4.24 -23.73 -1.39
CA PRO A 146 3.72 -24.25 -0.12
C PRO A 146 3.72 -23.22 1.02
N ILE A 147 4.77 -22.39 1.11
CA ILE A 147 4.94 -21.35 2.13
C ILE A 147 3.87 -20.23 2.11
N TYR A 148 3.15 -20.06 0.99
CA TYR A 148 2.07 -19.08 0.85
C TYR A 148 0.69 -19.72 0.64
N THR A 149 0.56 -21.03 0.89
CA THR A 149 -0.72 -21.72 0.89
C THR A 149 -1.65 -21.15 1.96
N GLY A 150 -2.89 -20.86 1.61
CA GLY A 150 -3.86 -20.22 2.51
C GLY A 150 -3.59 -18.74 2.83
N LYS A 151 -2.41 -18.19 2.50
CA LYS A 151 -2.09 -16.78 2.70
C LYS A 151 -2.87 -15.87 1.76
N SER A 152 -3.27 -14.71 2.25
CA SER A 152 -3.80 -13.61 1.43
C SER A 152 -2.73 -13.06 0.47
N ASP A 153 -3.17 -12.36 -0.58
CA ASP A 153 -2.24 -11.59 -1.44
C ASP A 153 -1.48 -10.53 -0.64
N GLN A 154 -2.11 -9.91 0.36
CA GLN A 154 -1.49 -8.88 1.17
C GLN A 154 -0.33 -9.42 2.03
N GLU A 155 -0.53 -10.56 2.70
CA GLU A 155 0.54 -11.23 3.47
C GLU A 155 1.70 -11.64 2.56
N TYR A 156 1.39 -12.23 1.40
CA TYR A 156 2.37 -12.62 0.41
C TYR A 156 3.21 -11.42 -0.07
N LEU A 157 2.55 -10.37 -0.57
CA LEU A 157 3.22 -9.19 -1.13
C LEU A 157 4.03 -8.45 -0.07
N SER A 158 3.51 -8.32 1.16
CA SER A 158 4.22 -7.71 2.28
C SER A 158 5.49 -8.49 2.64
N SER A 159 5.47 -9.83 2.51
CA SER A 159 6.64 -10.67 2.81
C SER A 159 7.75 -10.62 1.75
N ILE A 160 7.39 -10.47 0.46
CA ILE A 160 8.37 -10.46 -0.65
C ILE A 160 8.84 -9.07 -1.05
N TYR A 161 8.12 -8.00 -0.68
CA TYR A 161 8.49 -6.64 -1.04
C TYR A 161 9.86 -6.19 -0.49
N PRO A 162 10.24 -6.49 0.78
CA PRO A 162 11.58 -6.21 1.28
C PRO A 162 12.68 -6.86 0.42
N TYR A 163 12.46 -8.11 -0.01
CA TYR A 163 13.41 -8.85 -0.83
C TYR A 163 13.55 -8.26 -2.26
N TYR A 164 12.45 -7.77 -2.85
CA TYR A 164 12.52 -6.96 -4.07
C TYR A 164 13.36 -5.68 -3.87
N LEU A 165 13.16 -4.96 -2.77
CA LEU A 165 13.94 -3.75 -2.46
C LEU A 165 15.43 -4.06 -2.29
N GLU A 166 15.79 -5.08 -1.52
CA GLU A 166 17.17 -5.52 -1.33
C GLU A 166 17.84 -5.85 -2.67
N LYS A 167 17.13 -6.51 -3.59
CA LYS A 167 17.64 -6.84 -4.93
C LYS A 167 17.86 -5.62 -5.81
N MET A 168 17.00 -4.60 -5.72
CA MET A 168 17.16 -3.32 -6.42
C MET A 168 18.32 -2.50 -5.85
N ILE A 169 18.45 -2.45 -4.51
CA ILE A 169 19.57 -1.82 -3.80
C ILE A 169 20.89 -2.50 -4.20
N GLY A 170 20.90 -3.84 -4.30
CA GLY A 170 22.07 -4.63 -4.68
C GLY A 170 22.65 -4.31 -6.07
N ILE A 171 21.80 -3.85 -7.01
CA ILE A 171 22.22 -3.38 -8.35
C ILE A 171 22.35 -1.85 -8.44
N GLY A 172 22.25 -1.15 -7.31
CA GLY A 172 22.45 0.30 -7.23
C GLY A 172 21.28 1.13 -7.72
N LEU A 173 20.05 0.62 -7.63
CA LEU A 173 18.82 1.25 -8.12
C LEU A 173 17.85 1.60 -6.98
N ALA A 174 18.36 2.15 -5.87
CA ALA A 174 17.56 2.44 -4.68
C ALA A 174 16.48 3.51 -4.92
N GLU A 175 16.81 4.60 -5.63
CA GLU A 175 15.94 5.77 -5.82
C GLU A 175 14.87 5.56 -6.90
N VAL A 176 15.00 4.49 -7.70
CA VAL A 176 14.06 4.09 -8.76
C VAL A 176 13.29 2.81 -8.44
N THR A 177 13.26 2.44 -7.15
CA THR A 177 12.36 1.39 -6.67
C THR A 177 10.90 1.83 -6.74
N MET A 178 9.98 0.88 -6.78
CA MET A 178 8.54 1.17 -6.72
C MET A 178 8.03 1.18 -5.28
N THR A 179 7.10 2.08 -4.97
CA THR A 179 6.37 2.10 -3.70
C THR A 179 5.57 0.80 -3.53
N PHE A 180 5.26 0.42 -2.28
CA PHE A 180 4.50 -0.81 -2.02
C PHE A 180 3.13 -0.80 -2.70
N THR A 181 2.45 0.35 -2.75
CA THR A 181 1.24 0.56 -3.56
C THR A 181 1.43 0.16 -5.02
N LYS A 182 2.51 0.62 -5.66
CA LYS A 182 2.80 0.33 -7.07
C LYS A 182 3.15 -1.15 -7.27
N PHE A 183 3.86 -1.76 -6.32
CA PHE A 183 4.15 -3.20 -6.32
C PHE A 183 2.86 -4.05 -6.28
N VAL A 184 1.95 -3.74 -5.34
CA VAL A 184 0.64 -4.41 -5.20
C VAL A 184 -0.25 -4.22 -6.43
N ALA A 185 -0.30 -3.00 -6.99
CA ALA A 185 -1.05 -2.73 -8.21
C ALA A 185 -0.53 -3.54 -9.40
N THR A 186 0.80 -3.58 -9.56
CA THR A 186 1.45 -4.33 -10.65
C THR A 186 1.21 -5.84 -10.53
N TYR A 187 1.22 -6.39 -9.31
CA TYR A 187 0.82 -7.79 -9.05
C TYR A 187 -0.61 -8.07 -9.52
N LYS A 188 -1.58 -7.23 -9.11
CA LYS A 188 -2.99 -7.41 -9.47
C LYS A 188 -3.20 -7.39 -10.98
N THR A 189 -2.53 -6.48 -11.70
CA THR A 189 -2.57 -6.45 -13.17
C THR A 189 -2.00 -7.72 -13.80
N ILE A 190 -0.81 -8.17 -13.38
CA ILE A 190 -0.16 -9.35 -13.97
C ILE A 190 -0.97 -10.63 -13.71
N VAL A 191 -1.56 -10.78 -12.52
CA VAL A 191 -2.43 -11.92 -12.18
C VAL A 191 -3.77 -11.87 -12.92
N ALA A 192 -4.37 -10.69 -13.11
CA ALA A 192 -5.58 -10.53 -13.92
C ALA A 192 -5.33 -10.92 -15.40
N GLU A 193 -4.15 -10.63 -15.93
CA GLU A 193 -3.67 -11.09 -17.24
C GLU A 193 -3.28 -12.58 -17.29
N LYS A 194 -3.45 -13.33 -16.19
CA LYS A 194 -3.10 -14.76 -16.02
C LYS A 194 -1.60 -15.07 -16.25
N LYS A 195 -0.72 -14.08 -16.06
CA LYS A 195 0.74 -14.21 -16.20
C LYS A 195 1.40 -14.50 -14.84
N SER A 196 2.61 -15.07 -14.85
CA SER A 196 3.42 -15.22 -13.64
C SER A 196 4.00 -13.88 -13.23
N PHE A 197 3.70 -13.45 -12.00
CA PHE A 197 4.28 -12.25 -11.38
C PHE A 197 5.79 -12.36 -11.26
N SER A 198 6.23 -13.48 -10.69
CA SER A 198 7.64 -13.76 -10.40
C SER A 198 8.47 -13.80 -11.69
N THR A 199 7.99 -14.48 -12.73
CA THR A 199 8.64 -14.51 -14.06
C THR A 199 8.70 -13.12 -14.70
N ARG A 200 7.64 -12.31 -14.57
CA ARG A 200 7.60 -10.96 -15.16
C ARG A 200 8.57 -10.01 -14.46
N PHE A 201 8.64 -10.08 -13.13
CA PHE A 201 9.58 -9.28 -12.32
C PHE A 201 11.02 -9.74 -12.52
N GLU A 202 11.27 -11.04 -12.63
CA GLU A 202 12.58 -11.61 -12.97
C GLU A 202 13.06 -11.11 -14.35
N THR A 203 12.17 -11.13 -15.35
CA THR A 203 12.45 -10.60 -16.69
C THR A 203 12.79 -9.11 -16.65
N MET A 204 12.03 -8.32 -15.87
CA MET A 204 12.31 -6.89 -15.65
C MET A 204 13.68 -6.69 -14.99
N TYR A 205 14.03 -7.50 -13.98
CA TYR A 205 15.31 -7.42 -13.28
C TYR A 205 16.51 -7.72 -14.19
N GLU A 206 16.40 -8.71 -15.06
CA GLU A 206 17.42 -8.99 -16.07
C GLU A 206 17.59 -7.85 -17.08
N PHE A 207 16.50 -7.18 -17.49
CA PHE A 207 16.60 -5.97 -18.30
C PHE A 207 17.26 -4.81 -17.54
N LEU A 208 16.89 -4.58 -16.28
CA LEU A 208 17.52 -3.54 -15.43
C LEU A 208 19.02 -3.79 -15.24
N LYS A 209 19.45 -5.05 -15.03
CA LYS A 209 20.89 -5.39 -14.96
C LYS A 209 21.61 -5.13 -16.29
N LYS A 210 21.00 -5.46 -17.43
CA LYS A 210 21.58 -5.22 -18.77
C LYS A 210 21.71 -3.74 -19.07
N ASP A 211 20.69 -2.95 -18.74
CA ASP A 211 20.70 -1.50 -18.86
C ASP A 211 21.78 -0.88 -17.96
N LYS A 212 21.78 -1.24 -16.66
CA LYS A 212 22.72 -0.73 -15.66
C LYS A 212 24.19 -0.99 -15.99
N LYS A 213 24.53 -2.06 -16.72
CA LYS A 213 25.90 -2.33 -17.19
C LYS A 213 26.46 -1.23 -18.07
N HIS A 214 25.61 -0.63 -18.91
CA HIS A 214 26.01 0.33 -19.93
C HIS A 214 25.65 1.77 -19.56
N ASN A 215 24.56 1.95 -18.80
CA ASN A 215 24.01 3.26 -18.48
C ASN A 215 24.34 3.69 -17.03
N ARG A 216 24.87 4.91 -16.89
CA ARG A 216 25.02 5.56 -15.58
C ARG A 216 23.67 6.15 -15.18
N ILE A 217 23.03 5.54 -14.20
CA ILE A 217 21.83 6.10 -13.56
C ILE A 217 22.28 7.21 -12.60
N GLU A 218 21.71 8.39 -12.75
CA GLU A 218 22.03 9.55 -11.92
C GLU A 218 21.60 9.34 -10.46
N ARG A 219 22.35 9.96 -9.55
CA ARG A 219 21.90 10.17 -8.18
C ARG A 219 21.01 11.40 -8.16
N ASN A 220 19.73 11.20 -7.93
CA ASN A 220 18.78 12.29 -7.78
C ASN A 220 18.20 12.20 -6.37
N THR A 221 18.98 12.68 -5.40
CA THR A 221 18.60 12.75 -3.99
C THR A 221 17.48 13.76 -3.81
N ARG A 222 16.27 13.35 -4.19
CA ARG A 222 15.03 14.07 -3.91
C ARG A 222 14.98 14.33 -2.40
N PRO A 223 14.76 15.59 -1.98
CA PRO A 223 14.66 15.90 -0.55
C PRO A 223 13.60 15.01 0.10
N VAL A 224 13.88 14.53 1.31
CA VAL A 224 12.92 13.74 2.08
C VAL A 224 11.84 14.69 2.57
N THR A 225 10.64 14.59 2.01
CA THR A 225 9.48 15.47 2.31
C THR A 225 8.43 14.79 3.19
N VAL A 226 8.74 13.62 3.74
CA VAL A 226 7.85 12.77 4.55
C VAL A 226 8.25 12.81 6.02
N THR A 227 7.31 12.48 6.90
CA THR A 227 7.55 12.37 8.35
C THR A 227 7.77 10.92 8.78
N ILE A 228 8.15 10.67 10.05
CA ILE A 228 8.47 9.31 10.53
C ILE A 228 7.22 8.41 10.59
N GLU A 229 6.04 9.01 10.73
CA GLU A 229 4.73 8.36 10.72
C GLU A 229 4.37 7.76 9.35
N GLN A 230 4.99 8.28 8.28
CA GLN A 230 4.88 7.76 6.91
C GLN A 230 5.93 6.68 6.59
N CYS A 231 6.61 6.18 7.61
CA CYS A 231 7.64 5.15 7.49
C CYS A 231 7.19 3.82 8.11
N TYR A 232 7.83 2.73 7.68
CA TYR A 232 7.67 1.38 8.23
C TYR A 232 8.95 0.55 8.03
N PHE A 233 9.11 -0.52 8.83
CA PHE A 233 10.19 -1.48 8.62
C PHE A 233 9.88 -2.40 7.43
N ALA A 234 10.79 -2.44 6.45
CA ALA A 234 10.77 -3.42 5.37
C ALA A 234 11.81 -4.51 5.65
N GLY A 235 11.43 -5.48 6.49
CA GLY A 235 12.38 -6.48 7.00
C GLY A 235 13.31 -5.92 8.09
N ARG A 236 14.49 -6.52 8.25
CA ARG A 236 15.35 -6.27 9.44
C ARG A 236 16.31 -5.09 9.32
N LYS A 237 16.69 -4.70 8.11
CA LYS A 237 17.76 -3.71 7.85
C LYS A 237 17.28 -2.43 7.18
N LEU A 238 16.05 -2.42 6.64
CA LEU A 238 15.50 -1.33 5.86
C LEU A 238 14.33 -0.67 6.58
N ILE A 239 14.30 0.66 6.52
CA ILE A 239 13.10 1.47 6.75
C ILE A 239 12.71 2.06 5.38
N VAL A 240 11.43 1.96 5.04
CA VAL A 240 10.84 2.61 3.87
C VAL A 240 9.99 3.75 4.39
N CYS A 241 10.13 4.94 3.81
CA CYS A 241 9.17 6.02 3.96
C CYS A 241 8.57 6.33 2.60
N ASP A 242 7.26 6.58 2.50
CA ASP A 242 6.64 6.86 1.20
C ASP A 242 5.50 7.91 1.25
N ASP A 243 5.33 8.61 0.13
CA ASP A 243 4.25 9.58 -0.12
C ASP A 243 3.19 9.01 -1.10
N VAL A 244 3.09 7.67 -1.18
CA VAL A 244 2.40 6.86 -2.21
C VAL A 244 3.03 6.93 -3.60
N ASN A 245 3.61 8.08 -3.99
CA ASN A 245 4.15 8.34 -5.33
C ASN A 245 5.65 7.98 -5.43
N HIS A 246 6.40 8.24 -4.37
CA HIS A 246 7.84 8.04 -4.21
C HIS A 246 8.09 7.34 -2.88
N ASN A 247 9.15 6.55 -2.83
CA ASN A 247 9.64 5.97 -1.59
C ASN A 247 11.12 6.29 -1.39
N TRP A 248 11.47 6.58 -0.15
CA TRP A 248 12.83 6.78 0.32
C TRP A 248 13.25 5.55 1.11
N LEU A 249 14.35 4.93 0.71
CA LEU A 249 14.88 3.72 1.36
C LEU A 249 16.01 4.12 2.30
N PHE A 250 15.92 3.73 3.57
CA PHE A 250 16.97 3.94 4.55
C PHE A 250 17.50 2.58 5.02
N SER A 251 18.82 2.39 5.05
CA SER A 251 19.42 1.17 5.61
C SER A 251 20.33 1.49 6.79
N ILE A 252 20.38 0.58 7.77
CA ILE A 252 21.46 0.58 8.74
C ILE A 252 22.80 0.39 8.02
N ALA A 253 23.82 1.16 8.40
CA ALA A 253 25.16 0.95 7.85
C ALA A 253 25.69 -0.42 8.32
N GLU A 254 26.04 -1.28 7.37
CA GLU A 254 26.79 -2.50 7.70
C GLU A 254 28.19 -2.09 8.16
N LYS A 255 28.60 -2.55 9.35
CA LYS A 255 30.01 -2.52 9.74
C LYS A 255 30.77 -3.39 8.74
N ARG A 256 31.66 -2.77 7.98
CA ARG A 256 32.65 -3.46 7.15
C ARG A 256 33.67 -4.19 8.04
#